data_AF-A0A7J8HUZ6-F1
#
_entry.id   AF-A0A7J8HUZ6-F1
#
_cell.length_a   1.000
_cell.length_b   1.000
_cell.length_c   1.000
_cell.angle_alpha   90.00
_cell.angle_beta   90.00
_cell.angle_gamma   90.00
#
_symmetry.space_group_name_H-M   'P 1'
#
loop_
_entity.id
_entity.type
_entity.pdbx_description
1 polymer ?
#
loop_
_entity_poly.entity_id
_entity_poly.type
_entity_poly.pdbx_seq_one_letter_code
_entity_poly.pdbx_strand_id
1 'polypeptide(L)'
;MERWARSQFGLWLLLLLLSPVPGRHKEPGSKWKVFIDQINRSLENYEPCSSQNCSCYHGVIEEDLTPFRGGISRKMMAEVVRRKLGTHYQIIKNRLYRENDCMFPSRCSGVEHFILEVIGHLPDMEMVINVRDYPQVPKWMEPAIPVFSFSKFTSSLNLFISCIASGLRLHVCCISHGLASFLKSAWSHCLSRNLTRRRDRDSHVNQ
;
A
#
# COMPACT_ATOMS: atom_id res chain seq x y z
N MET A 1 -72.34 -61.38 -6.26
CA MET A 1 -71.11 -61.88 -6.90
C MET A 1 -70.59 -60.81 -7.88
N GLU A 2 -70.18 -59.63 -7.41
CA GLU A 2 -68.97 -59.35 -6.61
C GLU A 2 -67.62 -59.60 -7.32
N ARG A 3 -67.54 -59.47 -8.65
CA ARG A 3 -66.25 -59.60 -9.35
C ARG A 3 -65.82 -58.45 -10.25
N TRP A 4 -66.62 -57.41 -10.40
CA TRP A 4 -66.28 -56.28 -11.30
C TRP A 4 -66.17 -54.90 -10.63
N ALA A 5 -66.30 -54.81 -9.31
CA ALA A 5 -66.11 -53.56 -8.56
C ALA A 5 -64.74 -53.46 -7.85
N ARG A 6 -63.93 -54.52 -7.87
CA ARG A 6 -62.62 -54.56 -7.17
C ARG A 6 -61.44 -54.09 -8.04
N SER A 7 -61.62 -53.96 -9.35
CA SER A 7 -60.50 -53.64 -10.27
C SER A 7 -60.28 -52.14 -10.51
N GLN A 8 -61.23 -51.28 -10.18
CA GLN A 8 -61.09 -49.82 -10.33
C GLN A 8 -60.46 -49.18 -9.07
N PHE A 9 -60.65 -49.78 -7.89
CA PHE A 9 -60.09 -49.28 -6.63
C PHE A 9 -58.59 -49.58 -6.45
N GLY A 10 -58.07 -50.68 -7.02
CA GLY A 10 -56.66 -51.02 -6.92
C GLY A 10 -55.73 -50.11 -7.73
N LEU A 11 -56.18 -49.65 -8.90
CA LEU A 11 -55.43 -48.73 -9.76
C LEU A 11 -55.43 -47.29 -9.21
N TRP A 12 -56.51 -46.85 -8.57
CA TRP A 12 -56.56 -45.56 -7.89
C TRP A 12 -55.67 -45.51 -6.64
N LEU A 13 -55.55 -46.62 -5.90
CA LEU A 13 -54.63 -46.70 -4.74
C LEU A 13 -53.15 -46.66 -5.15
N LEU A 14 -52.78 -47.22 -6.32
CA LEU A 14 -51.40 -47.15 -6.83
C LEU A 14 -51.03 -45.74 -7.33
N LEU A 15 -51.97 -44.99 -7.87
CA LEU A 15 -51.77 -43.59 -8.28
C LEU A 15 -51.65 -42.63 -7.09
N LEU A 16 -52.25 -42.95 -5.94
CA LEU A 16 -52.13 -42.19 -4.69
C LEU A 16 -50.82 -42.45 -3.92
N LEU A 17 -50.10 -43.54 -4.23
CA LEU A 17 -48.81 -43.87 -3.63
C LEU A 17 -47.59 -43.39 -4.42
N LEU A 18 -47.81 -42.91 -5.65
CA LEU A 18 -46.81 -42.15 -6.40
C LEU A 18 -46.89 -40.70 -5.94
N SER A 19 -46.27 -40.43 -4.79
CA SER A 19 -45.90 -39.06 -4.39
C SER A 19 -45.33 -38.36 -5.62
N PRO A 20 -45.78 -37.14 -5.96
CA PRO A 20 -45.13 -36.36 -7.00
C PRO A 20 -43.66 -36.28 -6.61
N VAL A 21 -42.77 -36.89 -7.41
CA VAL A 21 -41.34 -36.63 -7.28
C VAL A 21 -41.24 -35.11 -7.38
N PRO A 22 -40.75 -34.40 -6.36
CA PRO A 22 -40.57 -32.97 -6.47
C PRO A 22 -39.66 -32.79 -7.67
N GLY A 23 -40.21 -32.27 -8.77
CA GLY A 23 -39.42 -31.84 -9.90
C GLY A 23 -38.33 -30.97 -9.29
N ARG A 24 -37.08 -31.24 -9.64
CA ARG A 24 -35.93 -30.45 -9.17
C ARG A 24 -36.15 -29.02 -9.65
N HIS A 25 -36.87 -28.23 -8.86
CA HIS A 25 -37.03 -26.81 -9.08
C HIS A 25 -35.62 -26.24 -8.94
N LYS A 26 -35.02 -25.89 -10.08
CA LYS A 26 -33.85 -25.02 -10.07
C LYS A 26 -34.34 -23.70 -9.50
N GLU A 27 -34.08 -23.50 -8.22
CA GLU A 27 -34.26 -22.24 -7.49
C GLU A 27 -33.84 -21.08 -8.42
N PRO A 28 -34.78 -20.21 -8.85
CA PRO A 28 -34.48 -19.12 -9.78
C PRO A 28 -33.51 -18.08 -9.19
N GLY A 29 -33.24 -18.15 -7.89
CA GLY A 29 -32.21 -17.35 -7.20
C GLY A 29 -30.78 -17.93 -7.26
N SER A 30 -30.55 -19.11 -7.82
CA SER A 30 -29.25 -19.80 -7.68
C SER A 30 -28.11 -19.13 -8.46
N LYS A 31 -28.42 -18.39 -9.54
CA LYS A 31 -27.39 -17.80 -10.43
C LYS A 31 -26.53 -16.76 -9.70
N TRP A 32 -27.15 -15.96 -8.83
CA TRP A 32 -26.50 -14.82 -8.18
C TRP A 32 -26.17 -15.06 -6.72
N LYS A 33 -26.66 -16.16 -6.13
CA LYS A 33 -26.52 -16.46 -4.70
C LYS A 33 -25.08 -16.35 -4.20
N VAL A 34 -24.11 -16.89 -4.93
CA VAL A 34 -22.69 -16.83 -4.56
C VAL A 34 -22.19 -15.38 -4.48
N PHE A 35 -22.56 -14.52 -5.43
CA PHE A 35 -22.16 -13.12 -5.43
C PHE A 35 -22.86 -12.32 -4.34
N ILE A 36 -24.15 -12.53 -4.14
CA ILE A 36 -24.92 -11.84 -3.09
C ILE A 36 -24.39 -12.21 -1.71
N ASP A 37 -24.15 -13.50 -1.45
CA ASP A 37 -23.58 -13.96 -0.19
C ASP A 37 -22.17 -13.37 0.03
N GLN A 38 -21.36 -13.28 -1.03
CA GLN A 38 -20.03 -12.65 -0.95
C GLN A 38 -20.11 -11.14 -0.67
N ILE A 39 -21.02 -10.42 -1.31
CA ILE A 39 -21.23 -8.98 -1.08
C ILE A 39 -21.67 -8.75 0.36
N ASN A 40 -22.64 -9.51 0.86
CA ASN A 40 -23.13 -9.37 2.23
C ASN A 40 -22.02 -9.63 3.24
N ARG A 41 -21.24 -10.71 3.06
CA ARG A 41 -20.06 -10.99 3.90
C ARG A 41 -19.03 -9.86 3.84
N SER A 42 -18.77 -9.32 2.65
CA SER A 42 -17.82 -8.20 2.50
C SER A 42 -18.34 -6.93 3.19
N LEU A 43 -19.64 -6.64 3.15
CA LEU A 43 -20.26 -5.51 3.85
C LEU A 43 -20.26 -5.71 5.38
N GLU A 44 -20.51 -6.92 5.87
CA GLU A 44 -20.44 -7.27 7.29
C GLU A 44 -19.02 -7.10 7.87
N ASN A 45 -17.99 -7.40 7.07
CA ASN A 45 -16.58 -7.22 7.46
C ASN A 45 -16.00 -5.85 7.10
N TYR A 46 -16.75 -4.99 6.42
CA TYR A 46 -16.26 -3.69 5.97
C TYR A 46 -16.30 -2.69 7.12
N GLU A 47 -15.14 -2.20 7.51
CA GLU A 47 -15.01 -1.10 8.46
C GLU A 47 -14.82 0.23 7.70
N PRO A 48 -15.81 1.15 7.71
CA PRO A 48 -15.67 2.42 7.03
C PRO A 48 -14.65 3.31 7.74
N CYS A 49 -13.79 3.98 6.96
CA CYS A 49 -12.94 5.02 7.52
C CYS A 49 -13.71 6.36 7.58
N SER A 50 -13.96 6.85 8.79
CA SER A 50 -14.64 8.14 9.03
C SER A 50 -13.70 9.34 9.18
N SER A 51 -12.38 9.09 9.13
CA SER A 51 -11.38 10.14 9.30
C SER A 51 -11.41 11.13 8.15
N GLN A 52 -11.29 12.42 8.49
CA GLN A 52 -11.15 13.50 7.52
C GLN A 52 -9.69 13.71 7.08
N ASN A 53 -8.74 12.99 7.69
CA ASN A 53 -7.33 13.05 7.31
C ASN A 53 -6.88 11.72 6.69
N CYS A 54 -5.58 11.56 6.46
CA CYS A 54 -5.04 10.38 5.79
C CYS A 54 -4.87 9.14 6.70
N SER A 55 -5.36 9.15 7.95
CA SER A 55 -5.15 8.06 8.92
C SER A 55 -5.71 6.71 8.46
N CYS A 56 -6.68 6.71 7.54
CA CYS A 56 -7.19 5.50 6.89
C CYS A 56 -6.08 4.66 6.24
N TYR A 57 -4.98 5.31 5.85
CA TYR A 57 -3.86 4.68 5.14
C TYR A 57 -2.67 4.39 6.05
N HIS A 58 -2.78 4.63 7.36
CA HIS A 58 -1.67 4.43 8.30
C HIS A 58 -1.17 2.98 8.32
N GLY A 59 -2.07 2.00 8.20
CA GLY A 59 -1.70 0.58 8.15
C GLY A 59 -0.76 0.25 6.98
N VAL A 60 -0.95 0.90 5.82
CA VAL A 60 -0.07 0.74 4.66
C VAL A 60 1.33 1.28 4.95
N ILE A 61 1.42 2.45 5.58
CA ILE A 61 2.70 3.06 5.95
C ILE A 61 3.44 2.16 6.95
N GLU A 62 2.73 1.64 7.94
CA GLU A 62 3.31 0.77 8.97
C GLU A 62 3.80 -0.56 8.39
N GLU A 63 3.00 -1.21 7.54
CA GLU A 63 3.39 -2.46 6.86
C GLU A 63 4.65 -2.24 6.01
N ASP A 64 4.68 -1.17 5.22
CA ASP A 64 5.76 -0.86 4.29
C ASP A 64 7.08 -0.58 4.99
N LEU A 65 7.02 0.09 6.13
CA LEU A 65 8.20 0.47 6.90
C LEU A 65 8.67 -0.62 7.87
N THR A 66 7.88 -1.66 8.09
CA THR A 66 8.20 -2.77 9.01
C THR A 66 9.57 -3.41 8.74
N PRO A 67 9.98 -3.70 7.48
CA PRO A 67 11.31 -4.23 7.18
C PRO A 67 12.48 -3.33 7.60
N PHE A 68 12.23 -2.03 7.77
CA PHE A 68 13.25 -1.02 8.08
C PHE A 68 13.23 -0.55 9.53
N ARG A 69 12.45 -1.20 10.41
CA ARG A 69 12.41 -0.89 11.87
C ARG A 69 13.79 -1.01 12.53
N GLY A 70 14.67 -1.85 12.01
CA GLY A 70 16.07 -1.97 12.46
C GLY A 70 16.96 -0.78 12.09
N GLY A 71 16.43 0.22 11.37
CA GLY A 71 17.12 1.42 10.95
C GLY A 71 17.72 1.31 9.54
N ILE A 72 17.87 2.46 8.89
CA ILE A 72 18.46 2.58 7.55
C ILE A 72 19.87 3.18 7.71
N SER A 73 20.90 2.39 7.42
CA SER A 73 22.28 2.84 7.55
C SER A 73 22.72 3.71 6.36
N ARG A 74 23.71 4.57 6.58
CA ARG A 74 24.34 5.36 5.51
C ARG A 74 24.89 4.49 4.37
N LYS A 75 25.50 3.34 4.72
CA LYS A 75 26.03 2.40 3.73
C LYS A 75 24.91 1.79 2.89
N MET A 76 23.77 1.47 3.51
CA MET A 76 22.59 0.98 2.82
C MET A 76 22.08 2.04 1.83
N MET A 77 21.91 3.30 2.25
CA MET A 77 21.43 4.35 1.36
C MET A 77 22.41 4.62 0.20
N ALA A 78 23.71 4.67 0.48
CA ALA A 78 24.73 4.81 -0.57
C ALA A 78 24.66 3.67 -1.61
N GLU A 79 24.36 2.45 -1.17
CA GLU A 79 24.16 1.30 -2.06
C GLU A 79 22.90 1.44 -2.93
N VAL A 80 21.79 1.93 -2.38
CA VAL A 80 20.56 2.17 -3.16
C VAL A 80 20.80 3.21 -4.26
N VAL A 81 21.47 4.31 -3.92
CA VAL A 81 21.82 5.37 -4.88
C VAL A 81 22.75 4.83 -5.96
N ARG A 82 23.79 4.08 -5.57
CA ARG A 82 24.76 3.47 -6.51
C ARG A 82 24.07 2.56 -7.53
N ARG A 83 23.03 1.84 -7.12
CA ARG A 83 22.26 0.92 -7.97
C ARG A 83 21.28 1.62 -8.93
N LYS A 84 21.09 2.94 -8.83
CA LYS A 84 20.21 3.75 -9.70
C LYS A 84 18.77 3.20 -9.79
N LEU A 85 18.24 2.74 -8.66
CA LEU A 85 16.88 2.18 -8.57
C LEU A 85 15.78 3.27 -8.57
N GLY A 86 16.15 4.54 -8.61
CA GLY A 86 15.23 5.66 -8.63
C GLY A 86 16.00 6.96 -8.58
N THR A 87 15.29 8.06 -8.37
CA THR A 87 15.87 9.39 -8.25
C THR A 87 16.20 9.71 -6.78
N HIS A 88 17.44 10.11 -6.51
CA HIS A 88 17.89 10.46 -5.15
C HIS A 88 17.47 11.88 -4.76
N TYR A 89 16.81 12.00 -3.60
CA TYR A 89 16.39 13.25 -2.98
C TYR A 89 16.96 13.38 -1.58
N GLN A 90 17.24 14.62 -1.17
CA GLN A 90 17.65 14.98 0.18
C GLN A 90 16.84 16.18 0.67
N ILE A 91 16.41 16.14 1.92
CA ILE A 91 15.80 17.25 2.63
C ILE A 91 16.78 17.66 3.72
N ILE A 92 17.28 18.88 3.65
CA ILE A 92 18.22 19.43 4.64
C ILE A 92 17.77 20.85 4.97
N LYS A 93 17.49 21.11 6.25
CA LYS A 93 16.98 22.40 6.73
C LYS A 93 15.77 22.88 5.92
N ASN A 94 14.81 21.97 5.74
CA ASN A 94 13.56 22.20 4.99
C ASN A 94 13.77 22.65 3.52
N ARG A 95 14.92 22.32 2.93
CA ARG A 95 15.21 22.54 1.50
C ARG A 95 15.35 21.21 0.79
N LEU A 96 14.72 21.11 -0.38
CA LEU A 96 14.78 19.92 -1.22
C LEU A 96 15.98 20.01 -2.17
N TYR A 97 16.76 18.94 -2.21
CA TYR A 97 17.84 18.71 -3.15
C TYR A 97 17.55 17.42 -3.89
N ARG A 98 17.92 17.38 -5.17
CA ARG A 98 17.76 16.22 -6.06
C ARG A 98 19.04 16.03 -6.86
N GLU A 99 19.37 14.80 -7.19
CA GLU A 99 20.38 14.55 -8.22
C GLU A 99 19.97 15.18 -9.57
N ASN A 100 20.92 15.46 -10.46
CA ASN A 100 20.59 16.10 -11.74
C ASN A 100 19.68 15.22 -12.60
N ASP A 101 20.00 13.94 -12.69
CA ASP A 101 19.32 12.99 -13.58
C ASP A 101 17.92 12.65 -13.08
N CYS A 102 16.90 12.91 -13.90
CA CYS A 102 15.57 12.32 -13.75
C CYS A 102 15.06 11.86 -15.12
N MET A 103 14.81 10.56 -15.24
CA MET A 103 14.38 9.95 -16.50
C MET A 103 12.99 10.44 -16.94
N PHE A 104 12.13 10.82 -16.00
CA PHE A 104 10.77 11.31 -16.27
C PHE A 104 10.55 12.67 -15.58
N PRO A 105 11.03 13.79 -16.17
CA PRO A 105 11.03 15.10 -15.52
C PRO A 105 9.67 15.55 -14.99
N SER A 106 8.58 15.31 -15.75
CA SER A 106 7.22 15.66 -15.32
C SER A 106 6.76 14.84 -14.11
N ARG A 107 7.18 13.58 -13.99
CA ARG A 107 6.88 12.74 -12.82
C ARG A 107 7.66 13.22 -11.60
N CYS A 108 8.94 13.56 -11.76
CA CYS A 108 9.73 14.20 -10.69
C CYS A 108 9.11 15.52 -10.24
N SER A 109 8.66 16.37 -11.18
CA SER A 109 7.97 17.64 -10.87
C SER A 109 6.69 17.42 -10.05
N GLY A 110 5.91 16.37 -10.38
CA GLY A 110 4.72 16.00 -9.61
C GLY A 110 5.04 15.54 -8.18
N VAL A 111 6.12 14.77 -8.00
CA VAL A 111 6.61 14.37 -6.67
C VAL A 111 7.09 15.59 -5.88
N GLU A 112 7.89 16.46 -6.51
CA GLU A 112 8.44 17.67 -5.91
C GLU A 112 7.34 18.63 -5.45
N HIS A 113 6.27 18.80 -6.23
CA HIS A 113 5.11 19.61 -5.86
C HIS A 113 4.57 19.26 -4.47
N PHE A 114 4.28 17.98 -4.21
CA PHE A 114 3.75 17.53 -2.92
C PHE A 114 4.78 17.61 -1.79
N ILE A 115 6.05 17.31 -2.07
CA ILE A 115 7.11 17.42 -1.04
C ILE A 115 7.26 18.87 -0.59
N LEU A 116 7.35 19.81 -1.54
CA LEU A 116 7.54 21.23 -1.27
C LEU A 116 6.37 21.85 -0.48
N GLU A 117 5.14 21.35 -0.66
CA GLU A 117 3.97 21.79 0.12
C GLU A 117 4.07 21.46 1.61
N VAL A 118 4.72 20.35 1.98
CA VAL A 118 4.87 19.93 3.39
C VAL A 118 6.28 20.10 3.95
N ILE A 119 7.25 20.51 3.13
CA ILE A 119 8.67 20.47 3.48
C ILE A 119 9.03 21.24 4.75
N GLY A 120 8.28 22.30 5.08
CA GLY A 120 8.46 23.07 6.32
C GLY A 120 8.23 22.28 7.60
N HIS A 121 7.52 21.15 7.53
CA HIS A 121 7.23 20.26 8.66
C HIS A 121 8.08 18.98 8.64
N LEU A 122 8.84 18.74 7.56
CA LEU A 122 9.65 17.54 7.40
C LEU A 122 11.01 17.69 8.10
N PRO A 123 11.49 16.65 8.79
CA PRO A 123 12.85 16.62 9.31
C PRO A 123 13.88 16.43 8.19
N ASP A 124 15.16 16.60 8.53
CA ASP A 124 16.25 16.23 7.64
C ASP A 124 16.20 14.72 7.33
N MET A 125 16.23 14.36 6.04
CA MET A 125 16.15 12.98 5.57
C MET A 125 16.70 12.85 4.14
N GLU A 126 16.97 11.62 3.70
CA GLU A 126 17.26 11.32 2.30
C GLU A 126 16.52 10.06 1.84
N MET A 127 16.18 10.00 0.57
CA MET A 127 15.34 8.93 0.02
C MET A 127 15.58 8.74 -1.48
N VAL A 128 15.29 7.54 -1.96
CA VAL A 128 15.30 7.22 -3.40
C VAL A 128 13.87 6.95 -3.84
N ILE A 129 13.38 7.74 -4.80
CA ILE A 129 12.03 7.66 -5.34
C ILE A 129 12.10 7.14 -6.78
N ASN A 130 11.60 5.92 -6.98
CA ASN A 130 11.42 5.33 -8.30
C ASN A 130 10.19 5.94 -8.99
N VAL A 131 10.44 6.67 -10.06
CA VAL A 131 9.41 7.26 -10.93
C VAL A 131 9.05 6.39 -12.14
N ARG A 132 9.55 5.15 -12.23
CA ARG A 132 9.18 4.18 -13.27
C ARG A 132 7.90 3.46 -12.91
N ASP A 133 7.30 2.79 -13.89
CA ASP A 133 6.03 2.07 -13.74
C ASP A 133 6.13 0.81 -12.85
N TYR A 134 7.31 0.19 -12.79
CA TYR A 134 7.50 -1.10 -12.11
C TYR A 134 8.31 -0.97 -10.80
N PRO A 135 7.94 -1.69 -9.73
CA PRO A 135 8.68 -1.72 -8.46
C PRO A 135 10.10 -2.31 -8.63
N GLN A 136 11.07 -1.83 -7.83
CA GLN A 136 12.49 -2.20 -8.01
C GLN A 136 13.04 -3.23 -7.02
N VAL A 137 12.47 -3.31 -5.81
CA VAL A 137 12.90 -4.20 -4.74
C VAL A 137 11.95 -5.39 -4.59
N PRO A 138 12.35 -6.62 -4.98
CA PRO A 138 11.58 -7.83 -4.71
C PRO A 138 11.77 -8.34 -3.28
N LYS A 139 10.81 -9.12 -2.75
CA LYS A 139 10.83 -9.65 -1.38
C LYS A 139 11.96 -10.61 -1.04
N TRP A 140 12.53 -11.29 -2.03
CA TRP A 140 13.65 -12.21 -1.84
C TRP A 140 15.01 -11.50 -1.79
N MET A 141 15.06 -10.18 -1.97
CA MET A 141 16.30 -9.41 -1.90
C MET A 141 16.73 -9.18 -0.46
N GLU A 142 17.92 -9.68 -0.10
CA GLU A 142 18.53 -9.50 1.21
C GLU A 142 19.88 -8.75 1.10
N PRO A 143 20.12 -7.71 1.91
CA PRO A 143 19.18 -7.09 2.85
C PRO A 143 18.10 -6.27 2.12
N ALA A 144 16.95 -6.10 2.77
CA ALA A 144 15.93 -5.17 2.30
C ALA A 144 16.51 -3.75 2.14
N ILE A 145 16.17 -3.07 1.06
CA ILE A 145 16.64 -1.71 0.76
C ILE A 145 15.46 -0.75 0.51
N PRO A 146 15.52 0.50 1.03
CA PRO A 146 14.40 1.43 0.96
C PRO A 146 14.36 2.14 -0.39
N VAL A 147 13.39 1.77 -1.23
CA VAL A 147 13.04 2.47 -2.47
C VAL A 147 11.55 2.77 -2.46
N PHE A 148 11.18 4.04 -2.68
CA PHE A 148 9.78 4.43 -2.83
C PHE A 148 9.31 4.19 -4.27
N SER A 149 8.14 3.59 -4.45
CA SER A 149 7.52 3.39 -5.77
C SER A 149 6.02 3.69 -5.70
N PHE A 150 5.44 4.23 -6.77
CA PHE A 150 4.00 4.55 -6.81
C PHE A 150 3.10 3.32 -6.85
N SER A 151 3.65 2.15 -7.19
CA SER A 151 2.94 0.87 -7.24
C SER A 151 3.84 -0.27 -6.76
N LYS A 152 3.23 -1.32 -6.23
CA LYS A 152 3.92 -2.54 -5.82
C LYS A 152 2.97 -3.74 -5.82
N PHE A 153 3.54 -4.94 -5.81
CA PHE A 153 2.82 -6.20 -5.59
C PHE A 153 3.16 -6.77 -4.21
N THR A 154 2.37 -7.74 -3.74
CA THR A 154 2.62 -8.44 -2.47
C THR A 154 3.98 -9.14 -2.43
N SER A 155 4.64 -9.36 -3.57
CA SER A 155 5.99 -9.91 -3.70
C SER A 155 7.11 -8.86 -3.70
N SER A 156 6.80 -7.59 -3.39
CA SER A 156 7.76 -6.48 -3.40
C SER A 156 7.95 -5.85 -2.02
N LEU A 157 9.16 -5.30 -1.78
CA LEU A 157 9.55 -4.53 -0.59
C LEU A 157 9.63 -3.01 -0.84
N ASN A 158 9.22 -2.52 -2.01
CA ASN A 158 9.18 -1.07 -2.21
C ASN A 158 8.21 -0.43 -1.23
N LEU A 159 8.56 0.76 -0.77
CA LEU A 159 7.69 1.63 0.00
C LEU A 159 6.68 2.26 -0.97
N PHE A 160 5.40 2.04 -0.73
CA PHE A 160 4.34 2.62 -1.53
C PHE A 160 4.29 4.13 -1.27
N ILE A 161 4.46 4.92 -2.33
CA ILE A 161 4.23 6.37 -2.28
C ILE A 161 3.02 6.70 -3.12
N SER A 162 1.95 7.14 -2.46
CA SER A 162 0.78 7.63 -3.17
C SER A 162 1.10 9.01 -3.77
N CYS A 163 1.46 9.05 -5.05
CA CYS A 163 1.47 10.28 -5.84
C CYS A 163 0.16 10.36 -6.62
N ILE A 164 -0.98 10.42 -5.93
CA ILE A 164 -2.24 10.63 -6.63
C ILE A 164 -2.38 12.14 -6.89
N ALA A 165 -2.08 12.54 -8.13
CA ALA A 165 -2.60 13.75 -8.73
C ALA A 165 -4.09 13.53 -9.05
N SER A 166 -4.95 13.47 -8.04
CA SER A 166 -6.41 13.54 -8.23
C SER A 166 -6.79 14.99 -8.01
N GLY A 167 -7.29 15.63 -9.07
CA GLY A 167 -7.64 17.05 -9.16
C GLY A 167 -8.81 17.51 -8.28
N LEU A 168 -8.92 16.96 -7.07
CA LEU A 168 -9.82 17.42 -6.03
C LEU A 168 -8.98 17.76 -4.79
N ARG A 169 -8.97 19.05 -4.47
CA ARG A 169 -8.46 19.64 -3.22
C ARG A 169 -8.77 18.71 -2.04
N LEU A 170 -7.75 18.10 -1.44
CA LEU A 170 -7.54 17.85 0.01
C LEU A 170 -6.53 16.70 0.23
N HIS A 171 -5.57 16.99 1.11
CA HIS A 171 -4.58 16.09 1.72
C HIS A 171 -3.38 15.66 0.87
N VAL A 172 -2.49 16.65 0.70
CA VAL A 172 -1.06 16.47 0.49
C VAL A 172 -0.53 15.44 1.48
N CYS A 173 -0.35 14.23 0.96
CA CYS A 173 0.53 13.18 1.41
C CYS A 173 0.55 12.90 2.93
N CYS A 174 0.19 11.66 3.28
CA CYS A 174 0.41 11.06 4.59
C CYS A 174 1.89 10.99 5.05
N ILE A 175 2.78 11.63 4.30
CA ILE A 175 4.19 11.93 4.59
C ILE A 175 4.33 12.81 5.85
N SER A 176 3.38 13.73 6.13
CA SER A 176 3.63 14.81 7.10
C SER A 176 3.60 14.38 8.59
N HIS A 177 2.77 13.42 9.00
CA HIS A 177 2.67 13.02 10.42
C HIS A 177 3.15 11.60 10.70
N GLY A 178 2.63 10.58 10.00
CA GLY A 178 3.00 9.17 10.24
C GLY A 178 4.41 8.86 9.76
N LEU A 179 4.72 9.22 8.51
CA LEU A 179 6.05 9.03 7.95
C LEU A 179 7.10 9.91 8.62
N ALA A 180 6.80 11.17 8.97
CA ALA A 180 7.75 12.00 9.70
C ALA A 180 8.08 11.45 11.11
N SER A 181 7.09 10.94 11.85
CA SER A 181 7.29 10.33 13.17
C SER A 181 8.11 9.04 13.08
N PHE A 182 7.77 8.17 12.13
CA PHE A 182 8.49 6.91 11.91
C PHE A 182 9.88 7.14 11.30
N LEU A 183 10.03 8.04 10.32
CA LEU A 183 11.33 8.39 9.76
C LEU A 183 12.22 9.04 10.82
N LYS A 184 11.69 9.88 11.72
CA LYS A 184 12.46 10.36 12.88
C LYS A 184 13.00 9.20 13.73
N SER A 185 12.19 8.16 13.95
CA SER A 185 12.63 6.96 14.69
C SER A 185 13.67 6.15 13.91
N ALA A 186 13.42 5.82 12.65
CA ALA A 186 14.27 4.96 11.81
C ALA A 186 15.57 5.64 11.33
N TRP A 187 15.59 6.99 11.23
CA TRP A 187 16.72 7.78 10.73
C TRP A 187 17.52 8.51 11.83
N SER A 188 17.06 8.46 13.08
CA SER A 188 17.77 9.02 14.25
C SER A 188 19.23 8.56 14.34
N HIS A 189 19.52 7.33 13.93
CA HIS A 189 20.87 6.75 13.94
C HIS A 189 21.80 7.25 12.82
N CYS A 190 21.29 7.85 11.74
CA CYS A 190 22.10 8.26 10.58
C CYS A 190 22.66 9.69 10.71
N LEU A 191 21.93 10.58 11.40
CA LEU A 191 22.23 12.03 11.46
C LEU A 191 23.06 12.48 12.67
N SER A 192 23.14 11.68 13.74
CA SER A 192 23.72 12.11 15.04
C SER A 192 25.24 12.37 15.06
N ARG A 193 26.00 11.99 14.01
CA ARG A 193 27.47 12.17 13.98
C ARG A 193 28.01 13.19 12.97
N ASN A 194 27.16 13.81 12.15
CA ASN A 194 27.63 14.82 11.17
C ASN A 194 27.75 16.24 11.74
N LEU A 195 27.12 16.54 12.88
CA LEU A 195 27.21 17.87 13.51
C LEU A 195 28.50 18.06 14.33
N THR A 196 29.08 16.99 14.86
CA THR A 196 30.36 17.05 15.59
C THR A 196 31.56 17.10 14.64
N ARG A 197 31.54 16.36 13.52
CA ARG A 197 32.71 16.28 12.63
C ARG A 197 32.88 17.46 11.65
N ARG A 198 31.84 18.28 11.45
CA ARG A 198 31.94 19.51 10.63
C ARG A 198 32.44 20.70 11.47
N ARG A 199 32.16 20.71 12.78
CA ARG A 199 32.68 21.72 13.71
C ARG A 199 34.20 21.60 13.91
N ASP A 200 34.76 20.39 13.85
CA ASP A 200 36.21 20.16 13.99
C ASP A 200 37.01 20.40 12.70
N ARG A 201 36.35 20.50 11.54
CA ARG A 201 37.03 20.76 10.26
C ARG A 201 37.08 22.24 9.91
N ASP A 202 36.13 23.02 10.40
CA ASP A 202 36.08 24.47 10.18
C ASP A 202 36.97 25.25 11.18
N SER A 203 37.49 24.61 12.23
CA SER A 203 38.45 25.20 13.20
C SER A 203 39.93 24.97 12.83
N HIS A 204 40.23 24.19 11.80
CA HIS A 204 41.62 23.92 11.34
C HIS A 204 41.99 24.57 10.00
N VAL A 205 41.14 25.45 9.46
CA VAL A 205 41.40 26.19 8.19
C VAL A 205 41.67 27.69 8.43
N ASN A 206 41.68 28.15 9.69
CA ASN A 206 42.05 29.52 10.06
C ASN A 206 43.13 29.55 11.15
N GLN A 207 44.28 28.91 10.89
CA GLN A 207 45.56 29.18 11.56
C GLN A 207 46.70 29.01 10.57
#